data_AF-A0A3D0M903-F1
#
_entry.id   AF-A0A3D0M903-F1
#
_cell.length_a   1.000
_cell.length_b   1.000
_cell.length_c   1.000
_cell.angle_alpha   90.00
_cell.angle_beta   90.00
_cell.angle_gamma   90.00
#
_symmetry.space_group_name_H-M   'P 1'
#
loop_
_entity.id
_entity.type
_entity.pdbx_description
1 polymer ?
#
loop_
_entity_poly.entity_id
_entity_poly.type
_entity_poly.pdbx_seq_one_letter_code
_entity_poly.pdbx_strand_id
1 'polypeptide(L)'
;MVKDERITVKKICEKAGIHKSTFYYYYEWADDVLAEIKDRMMKLLVSTIESENRKNCDYKQVMVELRKMLHDNRKYLVPLVLEQRGGEFAVKYREYIKEHFAEDIGLDYKTGNIVKNDVANCVLAGLVETMLYELSSEIIPDEFTYKIGDGIISKGVARTLNEDLNIRFGR
;
A
#
# COMPACT_ATOMS: atom_id res chain seq x y z
N MET A 1 -4.60 -24.30 -3.85
CA MET A 1 -5.94 -24.54 -4.42
C MET A 1 -6.99 -24.25 -3.35
N VAL A 2 -7.56 -23.05 -3.35
CA VAL A 2 -8.80 -22.75 -2.61
C VAL A 2 -9.92 -22.83 -3.64
N LYS A 3 -10.92 -23.69 -3.37
CA LYS A 3 -12.09 -23.89 -4.22
C LYS A 3 -12.83 -22.55 -4.38
N ASP A 4 -13.11 -22.18 -5.63
CA ASP A 4 -14.00 -21.09 -6.06
C ASP A 4 -15.40 -21.22 -5.44
N GLU A 5 -15.59 -20.79 -4.20
CA GLU A 5 -16.91 -20.34 -3.77
C GLU A 5 -17.09 -18.89 -4.22
N ARG A 6 -17.56 -18.69 -5.45
CA ARG A 6 -17.94 -17.36 -5.95
C ARG A 6 -18.85 -16.68 -4.91
N ILE A 7 -18.47 -15.49 -4.46
CA ILE A 7 -19.31 -14.66 -3.61
C ILE A 7 -20.55 -14.28 -4.43
N THR A 8 -21.75 -14.54 -3.90
CA THR A 8 -23.02 -14.22 -4.57
C THR A 8 -23.77 -13.14 -3.80
N VAL A 9 -24.65 -12.42 -4.48
CA VAL A 9 -25.57 -11.45 -3.84
C VAL A 9 -26.33 -12.11 -2.68
N LYS A 10 -26.77 -13.37 -2.83
CA LYS A 10 -27.41 -14.13 -1.76
C LYS A 10 -26.51 -14.23 -0.51
N LYS A 11 -25.25 -14.67 -0.67
CA LYS A 11 -24.30 -14.79 0.45
C LYS A 11 -24.00 -13.44 1.10
N ILE A 12 -23.93 -12.37 0.31
CA ILE A 12 -23.74 -11.00 0.82
C ILE A 12 -24.94 -10.59 1.67
N CYS A 13 -26.17 -10.71 1.15
CA CYS A 13 -27.39 -10.35 1.87
C CYS A 13 -27.58 -11.17 3.15
N GLU A 14 -27.30 -12.48 3.10
CA GLU A 14 -27.39 -13.36 4.27
C GLU A 14 -26.40 -12.97 5.36
N LYS A 15 -25.15 -12.65 5.01
CA LYS A 15 -24.15 -12.19 5.99
C LYS A 15 -24.44 -10.79 6.52
N ALA A 16 -24.99 -9.91 5.71
CA ALA A 16 -25.31 -8.54 6.10
C ALA A 16 -26.64 -8.42 6.86
N GLY A 17 -27.47 -9.47 6.87
CA GLY A 17 -28.78 -9.45 7.53
C GLY A 17 -29.80 -8.55 6.81
N ILE A 18 -29.71 -8.42 5.48
CA ILE A 18 -30.59 -7.56 4.67
C ILE A 18 -31.40 -8.36 3.65
N HIS A 19 -32.54 -7.81 3.23
CA HIS A 19 -33.30 -8.38 2.11
C HIS A 19 -32.62 -8.11 0.77
N LYS A 20 -32.81 -9.02 -0.21
CA LYS A 20 -32.31 -8.82 -1.59
C LYS A 20 -32.86 -7.56 -2.24
N SER A 21 -34.10 -7.18 -1.95
CA SER A 21 -34.68 -5.92 -2.44
C SER A 21 -33.90 -4.71 -1.95
N THR A 22 -33.39 -4.73 -0.71
CA THR A 22 -32.51 -3.68 -0.18
C THR A 22 -31.17 -3.66 -0.91
N PHE A 23 -30.58 -4.81 -1.20
CA PHE A 23 -29.36 -4.87 -2.01
C PHE A 23 -29.58 -4.26 -3.39
N TYR A 24 -30.61 -4.72 -4.11
CA TYR A 24 -30.92 -4.25 -5.46
C TYR A 24 -31.41 -2.81 -5.55
N TYR A 25 -31.69 -2.17 -4.41
CA TYR A 25 -31.95 -0.74 -4.35
C TYR A 25 -30.66 0.08 -4.49
N TYR A 26 -29.52 -0.44 -4.04
CA TYR A 26 -28.22 0.27 -4.07
C TYR A 26 -27.23 -0.29 -5.10
N TYR A 27 -27.32 -1.58 -5.43
CA TYR A 27 -26.33 -2.29 -6.24
C TYR A 27 -27.00 -3.24 -7.23
N GLU A 28 -26.46 -3.34 -8.44
CA GLU A 28 -26.93 -4.31 -9.44
C GLU A 28 -26.26 -5.67 -9.26
N TRP A 29 -24.96 -5.67 -8.94
CA TRP A 29 -24.11 -6.87 -8.88
C TRP A 29 -23.21 -6.87 -7.64
N ALA A 30 -22.68 -8.05 -7.30
CA ALA A 30 -21.69 -8.16 -6.23
C ALA A 30 -20.41 -7.33 -6.50
N ASP A 31 -20.09 -7.12 -7.78
CA ASP A 31 -18.94 -6.33 -8.20
C ASP A 31 -19.10 -4.83 -7.90
N ASP A 32 -20.33 -4.31 -7.81
CA ASP A 32 -20.55 -2.91 -7.45
C ASP A 32 -20.13 -2.64 -6.00
N VAL A 33 -20.42 -3.58 -5.11
CA VAL A 33 -19.98 -3.52 -3.71
C VAL A 33 -18.46 -3.59 -3.64
N LEU A 34 -17.82 -4.45 -4.45
CA LEU A 34 -16.37 -4.54 -4.52
C LEU A 34 -15.75 -3.23 -5.06
N ALA A 35 -16.39 -2.61 -6.05
CA ALA A 35 -15.97 -1.32 -6.61
C ALA A 35 -16.04 -0.21 -5.55
N GLU A 36 -17.12 -0.15 -4.76
CA GLU A 36 -17.26 0.82 -3.67
C GLU A 36 -16.19 0.62 -2.57
N ILE A 37 -15.90 -0.64 -2.21
CA ILE A 37 -14.83 -0.94 -1.25
C ILE A 37 -13.48 -0.46 -1.80
N LYS A 38 -13.16 -0.74 -3.07
CA LYS A 38 -11.94 -0.28 -3.73
C LYS A 38 -11.84 1.25 -3.74
N ASP A 39 -12.91 1.93 -4.13
CA ASP A 39 -12.97 3.40 -4.14
C ASP A 39 -12.75 3.98 -2.74
N ARG A 40 -13.39 3.41 -1.71
CA ARG A 40 -13.19 3.83 -0.32
C ARG A 40 -11.73 3.66 0.13
N MET A 41 -11.10 2.53 -0.21
CA MET A 41 -9.69 2.29 0.14
C MET A 41 -8.75 3.26 -0.59
N MET A 42 -9.04 3.60 -1.84
CA MET A 42 -8.26 4.60 -2.58
C MET A 42 -8.44 6.01 -2.01
N LYS A 43 -9.67 6.43 -1.71
CA LYS A 43 -9.95 7.72 -1.08
C LYS A 43 -9.26 7.86 0.26
N LEU A 44 -9.24 6.79 1.05
CA LEU A 44 -8.54 6.79 2.34
C LEU A 44 -7.03 6.95 2.17
N LEU A 45 -6.43 6.26 1.18
CA LEU A 45 -5.02 6.43 0.83
C LEU A 45 -4.72 7.88 0.44
N VAL A 46 -5.50 8.43 -0.49
CA VAL A 46 -5.39 9.81 -0.97
C VAL A 46 -5.48 10.79 0.20
N SER A 47 -6.50 10.68 1.06
CA SER A 47 -6.66 11.59 2.20
C SER A 47 -5.55 11.47 3.24
N THR A 48 -4.93 10.29 3.37
CA THR A 48 -3.82 10.06 4.31
C THR A 48 -2.55 10.68 3.77
N ILE A 49 -2.30 10.53 2.48
CA ILE A 49 -1.14 11.10 1.80
C ILE A 49 -1.31 12.62 1.71
N GLU A 50 -2.38 13.11 1.11
CA GLU A 50 -2.62 14.54 0.83
C GLU A 50 -3.16 15.35 2.02
N SER A 51 -3.06 14.84 3.25
CA SER A 51 -3.63 15.52 4.43
C SER A 51 -3.07 16.95 4.57
N GLU A 52 -3.90 17.94 4.97
CA GLU A 52 -3.50 19.36 5.01
C GLU A 52 -2.25 19.66 5.87
N ASN A 53 -1.88 18.72 6.75
CA ASN A 53 -0.64 18.75 7.52
C ASN A 53 0.62 18.69 6.64
N ARG A 54 0.53 18.23 5.38
CA ARG A 54 1.67 18.07 4.45
C ARG A 54 2.48 19.34 4.21
N LYS A 55 1.87 20.53 4.31
CA LYS A 55 2.53 21.79 3.96
C LYS A 55 3.78 22.10 4.80
N ASN A 56 3.97 21.41 5.95
CA ASN A 56 5.16 21.48 6.78
C ASN A 56 5.71 20.09 7.19
N CYS A 57 5.22 19.00 6.60
CA CYS A 57 5.55 17.65 7.10
C CYS A 57 6.93 17.17 6.64
N ASP A 58 7.66 16.65 7.61
CA ASP A 58 8.69 15.64 7.42
C ASP A 58 8.05 14.38 6.81
N TYR A 59 8.60 13.82 5.73
CA TYR A 59 8.14 12.57 5.10
C TYR A 59 7.95 11.43 6.12
N LYS A 60 8.66 11.51 7.26
CA LYS A 60 8.52 10.65 8.43
C LYS A 60 7.10 10.63 9.00
N GLN A 61 6.41 11.78 9.06
CA GLN A 61 5.03 11.84 9.55
C GLN A 61 4.06 11.15 8.57
N VAL A 62 4.23 11.38 7.27
CA VAL A 62 3.46 10.71 6.22
C VAL A 62 3.62 9.18 6.31
N MET A 63 4.84 8.70 6.55
CA MET A 63 5.12 7.27 6.76
C MET A 63 4.34 6.70 7.96
N VAL A 64 4.28 7.43 9.08
CA VAL A 64 3.55 6.99 10.28
C VAL A 64 2.04 6.97 10.04
N GLU A 65 1.49 8.00 9.40
CA GLU A 65 0.06 8.08 9.08
C GLU A 65 -0.35 7.00 8.07
N LEU A 66 0.44 6.80 7.02
CA LEU A 66 0.24 5.75 6.02
C LEU A 66 0.26 4.38 6.69
N ARG A 67 1.23 4.11 7.55
CA ARG A 67 1.34 2.86 8.30
C ARG A 67 0.10 2.57 9.13
N LYS A 68 -0.36 3.54 9.92
CA LYS A 68 -1.58 3.41 10.72
C LYS A 68 -2.78 3.10 9.83
N MET A 69 -2.94 3.83 8.72
CA MET A 69 -4.03 3.61 7.77
C MET A 69 -4.00 2.18 7.20
N LEU A 70 -2.83 1.72 6.77
CA LEU A 70 -2.66 0.37 6.24
C LEU A 70 -3.07 -0.67 7.29
N HIS A 71 -2.61 -0.54 8.52
CA HIS A 71 -2.92 -1.47 9.62
C HIS A 71 -4.42 -1.49 9.95
N ASP A 72 -5.04 -0.32 10.15
CA ASP A 72 -6.46 -0.19 10.49
C ASP A 72 -7.39 -0.78 9.41
N ASN A 73 -6.89 -0.87 8.16
CA ASN A 73 -7.65 -1.34 7.01
C ASN A 73 -7.14 -2.67 6.43
N ARG A 74 -6.29 -3.38 7.18
CA ARG A 74 -5.68 -4.66 6.80
C ARG A 74 -6.68 -5.65 6.20
N LYS A 75 -7.86 -5.80 6.81
CA LYS A 75 -8.89 -6.76 6.38
C LYS A 75 -9.39 -6.54 4.95
N TYR A 76 -9.26 -5.32 4.43
CA TYR A 76 -9.60 -4.97 3.05
C TYR A 76 -8.36 -4.95 2.16
N LEU A 77 -7.25 -4.41 2.67
CA LEU A 77 -6.04 -4.20 1.86
C LEU A 77 -5.27 -5.49 1.58
N VAL A 78 -5.26 -6.47 2.49
CA VAL A 78 -4.62 -7.77 2.25
C VAL A 78 -5.19 -8.45 0.99
N PRO A 79 -6.51 -8.73 0.88
CA PRO A 79 -7.04 -9.37 -0.32
C PRO A 79 -6.96 -8.47 -1.57
N LEU A 80 -7.15 -7.16 -1.43
CA LEU A 80 -7.17 -6.23 -2.57
C LEU A 80 -5.81 -5.89 -3.15
N VAL A 81 -4.77 -5.83 -2.30
CA VAL A 81 -3.44 -5.29 -2.67
C VAL A 81 -2.35 -6.37 -2.60
N LEU A 82 -2.39 -7.25 -1.59
CA LEU A 82 -1.34 -8.25 -1.39
C LEU A 82 -1.62 -9.59 -2.05
N GLU A 83 -2.85 -10.09 -1.99
CA GLU A 83 -3.20 -11.37 -2.62
C GLU A 83 -3.42 -11.22 -4.13
N GLN A 84 -3.94 -10.06 -4.57
CA GLN A 84 -4.14 -9.73 -5.97
C GLN A 84 -3.08 -8.77 -6.51
N ARG A 85 -1.78 -9.06 -6.29
CA ARG A 85 -0.68 -8.13 -6.64
C ARG A 85 -0.71 -7.60 -8.07
N GLY A 86 -1.10 -8.43 -9.05
CA GLY A 86 -1.20 -8.06 -10.46
C GLY A 86 -2.55 -7.47 -10.89
N GLY A 87 -3.51 -7.33 -9.97
CA GLY A 87 -4.80 -6.73 -10.25
C GLY A 87 -4.69 -5.22 -10.45
N GLU A 88 -5.54 -4.65 -11.31
CA GLU A 88 -5.54 -3.22 -11.65
C GLU A 88 -5.54 -2.31 -10.41
N PHE A 89 -6.39 -2.63 -9.42
CA PHE A 89 -6.46 -1.87 -8.18
C PHE A 89 -5.14 -1.92 -7.39
N ALA A 90 -4.52 -3.10 -7.29
CA ALA A 90 -3.30 -3.32 -6.54
C ALA A 90 -2.09 -2.60 -7.17
N VAL A 91 -2.05 -2.56 -8.50
CA VAL A 91 -1.07 -1.78 -9.27
C VAL A 91 -1.27 -0.30 -9.03
N LYS A 92 -2.50 0.21 -9.23
CA LYS A 92 -2.81 1.63 -9.02
C LYS A 92 -2.50 2.10 -7.59
N TYR A 93 -2.82 1.27 -6.59
CA TYR A 93 -2.57 1.57 -5.19
C TYR A 93 -1.07 1.73 -4.88
N ARG A 94 -0.23 0.85 -5.42
CA ARG A 94 1.23 0.93 -5.28
C ARG A 94 1.81 2.13 -6.00
N GLU A 95 1.39 2.37 -7.24
CA GLU A 95 1.86 3.50 -8.04
C GLU A 95 1.55 4.82 -7.33
N TYR A 96 0.35 4.98 -6.76
CA TYR A 96 -0.01 6.19 -6.04
C TYR A 96 0.90 6.45 -4.84
N ILE A 97 1.16 5.44 -4.00
CA ILE A 97 2.11 5.56 -2.87
C ILE A 97 3.51 5.94 -3.37
N LYS A 98 3.96 5.26 -4.42
CA LYS A 98 5.29 5.42 -5.00
C LYS A 98 5.54 6.83 -5.55
N GLU A 99 4.59 7.37 -6.30
CA GLU A 99 4.67 8.70 -6.89
C GLU A 99 4.79 9.78 -5.80
N HIS A 100 3.96 9.69 -4.76
CA HIS A 100 3.99 10.67 -3.68
C HIS A 100 5.26 10.57 -2.82
N PHE A 101 5.78 9.36 -2.59
CA PHE A 101 7.09 9.24 -1.93
C PHE A 101 8.23 9.82 -2.75
N ALA A 102 8.20 9.64 -4.07
CA ALA A 102 9.20 10.22 -4.94
C ALA A 102 9.18 11.77 -4.87
N GLU A 103 7.99 12.36 -4.87
CA GLU A 103 7.81 13.80 -4.69
C GLU A 103 8.32 14.27 -3.32
N ASP A 104 7.96 13.58 -2.24
CA ASP A 104 8.34 13.94 -0.87
C ASP A 104 9.86 13.95 -0.65
N ILE A 105 10.60 13.08 -1.33
CA ILE A 105 12.07 13.01 -1.25
C ILE A 105 12.77 13.80 -2.36
N GLY A 106 12.03 14.51 -3.22
CA GLY A 106 12.56 15.29 -4.33
C GLY A 106 13.23 14.45 -5.44
N LEU A 107 12.83 13.19 -5.57
CA LEU A 107 13.39 12.27 -6.56
C LEU A 107 12.63 12.37 -7.88
N ASP A 108 13.21 13.10 -8.84
CA ASP A 108 12.69 13.14 -10.21
C ASP A 108 13.19 11.93 -11.04
N TYR A 109 12.42 10.85 -10.98
CA TYR A 109 12.67 9.60 -11.72
C TYR A 109 11.95 9.55 -13.08
N LYS A 110 11.44 10.67 -13.59
CA LYS A 110 10.75 10.75 -14.90
C LYS A 110 11.56 11.54 -15.95
N THR A 111 12.83 11.87 -15.69
CA THR A 111 13.70 12.80 -16.46
C THR A 111 14.42 12.24 -17.69
N GLY A 112 13.96 11.13 -18.28
CA GLY A 112 14.45 10.66 -19.59
C GLY A 112 15.78 9.88 -19.62
N ASN A 113 16.51 9.73 -18.51
CA ASN A 113 17.57 8.72 -18.40
C ASN A 113 16.98 7.40 -17.88
N ILE A 114 16.63 6.51 -18.80
CA ILE A 114 15.92 5.25 -18.54
C ILE A 114 16.60 4.44 -17.42
N VAL A 115 17.93 4.33 -17.44
CA VAL A 115 18.68 3.53 -16.45
C VAL A 115 18.57 4.13 -15.04
N LYS A 116 18.70 5.46 -14.90
CA LYS A 116 18.56 6.12 -13.60
C LYS A 116 17.12 6.01 -13.08
N ASN A 117 16.15 6.13 -13.97
CA ASN A 117 14.73 6.03 -13.66
C ASN A 117 14.36 4.62 -13.19
N ASP A 118 14.87 3.59 -13.85
CA ASP A 118 14.62 2.20 -13.49
C ASP A 118 15.23 1.84 -12.12
N VAL A 119 16.45 2.31 -11.84
CA VAL A 119 17.08 2.09 -10.53
C VAL A 119 16.30 2.78 -9.41
N ALA A 120 15.91 4.04 -9.62
CA ALA A 120 15.06 4.78 -8.68
C ALA A 120 13.71 4.06 -8.43
N ASN A 121 13.07 3.60 -9.51
CA ASN A 121 11.83 2.85 -9.44
C ASN A 121 11.97 1.54 -8.66
N CYS A 122 13.08 0.80 -8.82
CA CYS A 122 13.37 -0.41 -8.05
C CYS A 122 13.49 -0.13 -6.55
N VAL A 123 14.17 0.95 -6.16
CA VAL A 123 14.31 1.33 -4.73
C VAL A 123 12.96 1.71 -4.15
N LEU A 124 12.20 2.56 -4.83
CA LEU A 124 10.86 2.98 -4.37
C LEU A 124 9.90 1.78 -4.29
N ALA A 125 9.92 0.87 -5.27
CA ALA A 125 9.13 -0.35 -5.23
C ALA A 125 9.49 -1.23 -4.02
N GLY A 126 10.78 -1.38 -3.72
CA GLY A 126 11.24 -2.11 -2.53
C GLY A 126 10.74 -1.49 -1.22
N LEU A 127 10.73 -0.16 -1.12
CA LEU A 127 10.16 0.56 0.02
C LEU A 127 8.66 0.30 0.17
N VAL A 128 7.90 0.48 -0.91
CA VAL A 128 6.44 0.23 -0.93
C VAL A 128 6.13 -1.21 -0.56
N GLU A 129 6.87 -2.18 -1.12
CA GLU A 129 6.67 -3.60 -0.79
C GLU A 129 7.01 -3.90 0.66
N THR A 130 8.04 -3.28 1.24
CA THR A 130 8.37 -3.46 2.67
C THR A 130 7.22 -2.98 3.55
N MET A 131 6.65 -1.80 3.26
CA MET A 131 5.50 -1.25 3.98
C MET A 131 4.25 -2.12 3.84
N LEU A 132 3.99 -2.62 2.62
CA LEU A 132 2.83 -3.49 2.39
C LEU A 132 3.02 -4.87 3.01
N TYR A 133 4.24 -5.41 3.07
CA TYR A 133 4.50 -6.74 3.61
C TYR A 133 4.29 -6.84 5.12
N GLU A 134 4.44 -5.72 5.85
CA GLU A 134 3.98 -5.62 7.24
C GLU A 134 2.52 -6.02 7.42
N LEU A 135 1.66 -5.73 6.42
CA LEU A 135 0.26 -6.11 6.50
C LEU A 135 0.07 -7.62 6.46
N SER A 136 0.94 -8.35 5.77
CA SER A 136 0.86 -9.82 5.74
C SER A 136 1.54 -10.50 6.92
N SER A 137 2.60 -9.90 7.46
CA SER A 137 3.44 -10.55 8.45
C SER A 137 3.68 -9.65 9.65
N GLU A 138 3.21 -10.06 10.83
CA GLU A 138 3.61 -9.49 12.13
C GLU A 138 5.09 -9.79 12.46
N ILE A 139 5.88 -10.18 11.45
CA ILE A 139 7.27 -10.65 11.57
C ILE A 139 8.24 -9.47 11.58
N ILE A 140 7.95 -8.39 10.84
CA ILE A 140 8.77 -7.18 10.85
C ILE A 140 8.25 -6.31 12.00
N PRO A 141 9.04 -6.10 13.07
CA PRO A 141 8.59 -5.26 14.16
C PRO A 141 8.42 -3.82 13.68
N ASP A 142 7.43 -3.17 14.27
CA ASP A 142 6.98 -1.80 13.97
C ASP A 142 8.08 -0.76 13.76
N GLU A 143 9.14 -0.87 14.54
CA GLU A 143 10.27 0.06 14.49
C GLU A 143 11.19 -0.14 13.27
N PHE A 144 11.15 -1.30 12.61
CA PHE A 144 12.10 -1.65 11.55
C PHE A 144 11.75 -1.02 10.21
N THR A 145 10.49 -1.00 9.80
CA THR A 145 10.16 -0.46 8.47
C THR A 145 10.39 1.04 8.36
N TYR A 146 10.14 1.77 9.44
CA TYR A 146 10.50 3.18 9.52
C TYR A 146 12.01 3.37 9.41
N LYS A 147 12.81 2.59 10.15
CA LYS A 147 14.28 2.63 10.08
C LYS A 147 14.80 2.27 8.68
N ILE A 148 14.15 1.33 8.00
CA ILE A 148 14.49 0.94 6.63
C ILE A 148 14.22 2.10 5.67
N GLY A 149 13.05 2.72 5.73
CA GLY A 149 12.71 3.88 4.91
C GLY A 149 13.64 5.07 5.14
N ASP A 150 13.75 5.53 6.39
CA ASP A 150 14.61 6.64 6.79
C ASP A 150 16.08 6.36 6.47
N GLY A 151 16.58 5.15 6.74
CA GLY A 151 17.95 4.78 6.43
C GLY A 151 18.22 4.79 4.92
N ILE A 152 17.33 4.16 4.13
CA ILE A 152 17.51 4.10 2.67
C ILE A 152 17.60 5.51 2.09
N ILE A 153 16.77 6.43 2.56
CA ILE A 153 16.74 7.83 2.11
C ILE A 153 17.97 8.59 2.63
N SER A 154 18.29 8.50 3.91
CA SER A 154 19.28 9.37 4.57
C SER A 154 20.73 8.92 4.39
N LYS A 155 20.98 7.61 4.25
CA LYS A 155 22.32 7.03 4.21
C LYS A 155 22.53 5.97 3.12
N GLY A 156 21.49 5.66 2.35
CA GLY A 156 21.53 4.72 1.24
C GLY A 156 21.26 3.27 1.65
N VAL A 157 20.89 2.45 0.66
CA VAL A 157 20.45 1.06 0.84
C VAL A 157 21.52 0.20 1.52
N ALA A 158 22.75 0.18 0.98
CA ALA A 158 23.81 -0.69 1.50
C ALA A 158 24.14 -0.38 2.97
N ARG A 159 24.21 0.90 3.33
CA ARG A 159 24.54 1.32 4.68
C ARG A 159 23.42 1.01 5.68
N THR A 160 22.18 1.14 5.25
CA THR A 160 20.98 0.78 6.06
C THR A 160 20.90 -0.71 6.32
N LEU A 161 21.09 -1.52 5.29
CA LEU A 161 21.10 -2.97 5.45
C LEU A 161 22.22 -3.41 6.40
N ASN A 162 23.40 -2.78 6.33
CA ASN A 162 24.52 -3.15 7.18
C ASN A 162 24.40 -2.65 8.63
N GLU A 163 24.12 -1.36 8.83
CA GLU A 163 24.17 -0.73 10.14
C GLU A 163 22.88 -0.91 10.95
N ASP A 164 21.70 -0.86 10.31
CA ASP A 164 20.42 -0.87 11.02
C ASP A 164 19.78 -2.26 11.08
N LEU A 165 20.03 -3.08 10.05
CA LEU A 165 19.48 -4.44 9.96
C LEU A 165 20.52 -5.53 10.25
N ASN A 166 21.78 -5.16 10.46
CA ASN A 166 22.88 -6.09 10.70
C ASN A 166 23.04 -7.16 9.59
N ILE A 167 22.66 -6.83 8.35
CA ILE A 167 22.85 -7.68 7.18
C ILE A 167 24.28 -7.49 6.68
N ARG A 168 25.06 -8.58 6.69
CA ARG A 168 26.43 -8.59 6.21
C ARG A 168 26.47 -8.93 4.73
N PHE A 169 27.06 -8.06 3.94
CA PHE A 169 27.42 -8.38 2.56
C PHE A 169 28.64 -9.30 2.56
N GLY A 170 28.61 -10.35 1.75
CA GLY A 170 29.78 -11.19 1.52
C GLY A 170 30.94 -10.36 0.94
N ARG A 171 32.17 -10.76 1.25
CA ARG A 171 33.35 -10.23 0.55
C ARG A 171 33.36 -10.74 -0.88
#